data_AF-A0A938QGK4-F1
#
_entry.id   AF-A0A938QGK4-F1
#
_cell.length_a   1.000
_cell.length_b   1.000
_cell.length_c   1.000
_cell.angle_alpha   90.00
_cell.angle_beta   90.00
_cell.angle_gamma   90.00
#
_symmetry.space_group_name_H-M   'P 1'
#
loop_
_entity.id
_entity.type
_entity.pdbx_description
1 polymer ?
#
loop_
_entity_poly.entity_id
_entity_poly.type
_entity_poly.pdbx_seq_one_letter_code
_entity_poly.pdbx_strand_id
1 'polypeptide(L)'
;GSPYDTGLDLTKLWAIADYFYGVRKKYAEFESPVNNQIKTDILVSQIPGGMLSNLVAQLRQQKAEDKLDAVLAEMPHVRKDLGYPPLVTPTSQMVGAQAALNVMTGKRYSVVAMETRNYVMGLYGEAPGSVSEEMREKVLGKKSPITCRPADLLKPGLEAARKEAGDLARSEEDVLTYALFPEIAKEFFQARDKGRVAEPVAAAVH
;
A
#
# COMPACT_ATOMS: atom_id res chain seq x y z
N GLY A 1 6.59 -38.62 15.35
CA GLY A 1 6.33 -38.29 13.95
C GLY A 1 7.53 -38.60 13.08
N SER A 2 7.59 -37.96 11.91
CA SER A 2 8.72 -38.01 10.98
C SER A 2 9.93 -37.23 11.55
N PRO A 3 11.11 -37.25 10.90
CA PRO A 3 12.22 -36.36 11.24
C PRO A 3 11.89 -34.86 11.16
N TYR A 4 10.75 -34.50 10.57
CA TYR A 4 10.26 -33.13 10.42
C TYR A 4 9.01 -32.87 11.29
N ASP A 5 8.74 -33.73 12.28
CA ASP A 5 7.64 -33.54 13.22
C ASP A 5 7.77 -32.19 13.93
N THR A 6 6.75 -31.35 13.80
CA THR A 6 6.75 -29.99 14.34
C THR A 6 6.45 -29.96 15.83
N GLY A 7 5.93 -31.06 16.39
CA GLY A 7 5.48 -31.12 17.79
C GLY A 7 4.25 -30.26 18.09
N LEU A 8 3.56 -29.74 17.06
CA LEU A 8 2.36 -28.92 17.23
C LEU A 8 1.14 -29.77 17.54
N ASP A 9 0.35 -29.34 18.54
CA ASP A 9 -0.90 -29.99 18.91
C ASP A 9 -2.03 -29.57 17.96
N LEU A 10 -2.41 -30.48 17.06
CA LEU A 10 -3.45 -30.24 16.05
C LEU A 10 -4.83 -29.96 16.67
N THR A 11 -5.12 -30.49 17.86
CA THR A 11 -6.41 -30.27 18.54
C THR A 11 -6.53 -28.82 18.99
N LYS A 12 -5.44 -28.26 19.53
CA LYS A 12 -5.39 -26.84 19.92
C LYS A 12 -5.45 -25.92 18.71
N LEU A 13 -4.75 -26.26 17.63
CA LEU A 13 -4.81 -25.49 16.38
C LEU A 13 -6.23 -25.48 15.78
N TRP A 14 -6.93 -26.61 15.84
CA TRP A 14 -8.32 -26.68 15.37
C TRP A 14 -9.27 -25.80 16.19
N ALA A 15 -9.15 -25.82 17.52
CA ALA A 15 -9.95 -24.94 18.38
C ALA A 15 -9.72 -23.44 18.10
N ILE A 16 -8.46 -23.06 17.81
CA ILE A 16 -8.11 -21.69 17.40
C ILE A 16 -8.73 -21.36 16.02
N ALA A 17 -8.65 -22.28 15.06
CA ALA A 17 -9.23 -22.09 13.73
C ALA A 17 -10.75 -21.88 13.78
N ASP A 18 -11.47 -22.70 14.55
CA ASP A 18 -12.91 -22.60 14.74
C ASP A 18 -13.34 -21.24 15.32
N TYR A 19 -12.59 -20.73 16.29
CA TYR A 19 -12.80 -19.37 16.81
C TYR A 19 -12.66 -18.31 15.69
N PHE A 20 -11.60 -18.37 14.89
CA PHE A 20 -11.37 -17.42 13.80
C PHE A 20 -12.38 -17.56 12.65
N TYR A 21 -12.95 -18.73 12.38
CA TYR A 21 -14.06 -18.87 11.45
C TYR A 21 -15.30 -18.09 11.91
N GLY A 22 -15.57 -18.07 13.22
CA GLY A 22 -16.62 -17.23 13.80
C GLY A 22 -16.33 -15.73 13.65
N VAL A 23 -15.09 -15.31 13.94
CA VAL A 23 -14.67 -13.91 13.79
C VAL A 23 -14.74 -13.44 12.34
N ARG A 24 -14.22 -14.23 11.38
CA ARG A 24 -14.15 -13.88 9.95
C ARG A 24 -15.51 -13.53 9.36
N LYS A 25 -16.59 -14.19 9.80
CA LYS A 25 -17.97 -13.91 9.36
C LYS A 25 -18.41 -12.46 9.61
N LYS A 26 -17.88 -11.80 10.65
CA LYS A 26 -18.19 -10.40 10.98
C LYS A 26 -17.63 -9.39 9.96
N TYR A 27 -16.67 -9.81 9.15
CA TYR A 27 -15.94 -8.96 8.21
C TYR A 27 -16.26 -9.29 6.73
N ALA A 28 -17.42 -9.92 6.47
CA ALA A 28 -17.79 -10.39 5.14
C ALA A 28 -17.81 -9.29 4.06
N GLU A 29 -18.07 -8.03 4.43
CA GLU A 29 -18.06 -6.89 3.50
C GLU A 29 -16.66 -6.58 2.92
N PHE A 30 -15.60 -6.97 3.64
CA PHE A 30 -14.21 -6.76 3.24
C PHE A 30 -13.63 -7.97 2.48
N GLU A 31 -14.40 -9.04 2.32
CA GLU A 31 -13.97 -10.21 1.55
C GLU A 31 -13.90 -9.85 0.06
N SER A 32 -12.71 -10.01 -0.52
CA SER A 32 -12.51 -9.91 -1.96
C SER A 32 -12.74 -11.28 -2.61
N PRO A 33 -13.59 -11.41 -3.64
CA PRO A 33 -13.74 -12.64 -4.42
C PRO A 33 -12.40 -13.15 -4.98
N VAL A 34 -11.42 -12.23 -5.12
CA VAL A 34 -10.09 -12.49 -5.64
C VAL A 34 -9.17 -13.17 -4.63
N ASN A 35 -9.38 -12.98 -3.31
CA ASN A 35 -8.50 -13.52 -2.27
C ASN A 35 -8.71 -15.02 -2.00
N ASN A 36 -9.88 -15.55 -2.35
CA ASN A 36 -10.25 -16.94 -2.06
C ASN A 36 -9.94 -17.90 -3.22
N GLN A 37 -9.22 -17.44 -4.25
CA GLN A 37 -8.89 -18.22 -5.44
C GLN A 37 -7.39 -18.43 -5.58
N ILE A 38 -6.97 -19.65 -5.93
CA ILE A 38 -5.61 -19.91 -6.39
C ILE A 38 -5.48 -19.29 -7.78
N LYS A 39 -4.60 -18.30 -7.93
CA LYS A 39 -4.33 -17.68 -9.22
C LYS A 39 -2.90 -17.96 -9.67
N THR A 40 -2.76 -18.64 -10.82
CA THR A 40 -1.46 -19.01 -11.41
C THR A 40 -0.82 -17.88 -12.21
N ASP A 41 -1.60 -16.86 -12.58
CA ASP A 41 -1.15 -15.64 -13.26
C ASP A 41 -0.06 -14.88 -12.47
N ILE A 42 0.00 -15.06 -11.15
CA ILE A 42 1.06 -14.55 -10.26
C ILE A 42 2.48 -14.85 -10.75
N LEU A 43 2.68 -16.01 -11.40
CA LEU A 43 3.98 -16.42 -11.93
C LEU A 43 4.47 -15.49 -13.04
N VAL A 44 3.53 -14.81 -13.71
CA VAL A 44 3.79 -13.88 -14.80
C VAL A 44 3.63 -12.43 -14.35
N SER A 45 2.52 -12.10 -13.67
CA SER A 45 2.18 -10.74 -13.26
C SER A 45 3.03 -10.24 -12.07
N GLN A 46 3.48 -11.16 -11.20
CA GLN A 46 4.22 -10.89 -9.97
C GLN A 46 3.51 -9.92 -9.00
N ILE A 47 2.18 -9.86 -9.05
CA ILE A 47 1.35 -8.95 -8.25
C ILE A 47 1.00 -9.57 -6.90
N PRO A 48 1.51 -9.06 -5.75
CA PRO A 48 1.17 -9.64 -4.45
C PRO A 48 -0.34 -9.63 -4.18
N GLY A 49 -0.88 -10.68 -3.56
CA GLY A 49 -2.33 -10.80 -3.32
C GLY A 49 -2.94 -9.62 -2.56
N GLY A 50 -2.25 -9.12 -1.53
CA GLY A 50 -2.67 -7.92 -0.81
C GLY A 50 -2.71 -6.65 -1.67
N MET A 51 -1.81 -6.54 -2.64
CA MET A 51 -1.83 -5.44 -3.61
C MET A 51 -3.05 -5.57 -4.54
N LEU A 52 -3.32 -6.76 -5.05
CA LEU A 52 -4.44 -7.01 -5.96
C LEU A 52 -5.79 -6.65 -5.33
N SER A 53 -6.01 -7.04 -4.07
CA SER A 53 -7.24 -6.68 -3.36
C SER A 53 -7.40 -5.18 -3.14
N ASN A 54 -6.32 -4.48 -2.79
CA ASN A 54 -6.35 -3.03 -2.65
C ASN A 54 -6.63 -2.34 -4.00
N LEU A 55 -6.02 -2.82 -5.08
CA LEU A 55 -6.27 -2.28 -6.44
C LEU A 55 -7.74 -2.48 -6.86
N VAL A 56 -8.31 -3.66 -6.61
CA VAL A 56 -9.73 -3.94 -6.88
C VAL A 56 -10.63 -3.00 -6.07
N ALA A 57 -10.34 -2.80 -4.79
CA ALA A 57 -11.11 -1.87 -3.95
C ALA A 57 -11.03 -0.42 -4.47
N GLN A 58 -9.85 0.03 -4.92
CA GLN A 58 -9.68 1.35 -5.52
C GLN A 58 -10.46 1.52 -6.83
N LEU A 59 -10.41 0.52 -7.73
CA LEU A 59 -11.17 0.54 -8.98
C LEU A 59 -12.68 0.53 -8.71
N ARG A 60 -13.15 -0.23 -7.72
CA ARG A 60 -14.55 -0.22 -7.27
C ARG A 60 -15.00 1.15 -6.80
N GLN A 61 -14.21 1.82 -5.96
CA GLN A 61 -14.52 3.19 -5.51
C GLN A 61 -14.64 4.18 -6.67
N GLN A 62 -13.89 3.95 -7.76
CA GLN A 62 -13.94 4.74 -8.99
C GLN A 62 -14.96 4.25 -10.02
N LYS A 63 -15.73 3.19 -9.71
CA LYS A 63 -16.66 2.53 -10.64
C LYS A 63 -16.00 2.07 -11.95
N ALA A 64 -14.78 1.56 -11.85
CA ALA A 64 -13.93 1.16 -12.98
C ALA A 64 -13.43 -0.30 -12.88
N GLU A 65 -14.22 -1.18 -12.26
CA GLU A 65 -13.87 -2.59 -12.05
C GLU A 65 -13.66 -3.34 -13.37
N ASP A 66 -14.36 -2.93 -14.43
CA ASP A 66 -14.25 -3.44 -15.80
C ASP A 66 -12.85 -3.24 -16.42
N LYS A 67 -12.05 -2.34 -15.84
CA LYS A 67 -10.69 -2.03 -16.32
C LYS A 67 -9.60 -2.83 -15.64
N LEU A 68 -9.93 -3.71 -14.68
CA LEU A 68 -8.95 -4.45 -13.90
C LEU A 68 -7.92 -5.18 -14.79
N ASP A 69 -8.38 -5.95 -15.78
CA ASP A 69 -7.49 -6.72 -16.65
C ASP A 69 -6.52 -5.83 -17.44
N ALA A 70 -6.99 -4.67 -17.90
CA ALA A 70 -6.15 -3.69 -18.57
C ALA A 70 -5.09 -3.09 -17.63
N VAL A 71 -5.44 -2.83 -16.37
CA VAL A 71 -4.47 -2.36 -15.37
C VAL A 71 -3.43 -3.42 -15.06
N LEU A 72 -3.86 -4.68 -14.86
CA LEU A 72 -2.94 -5.79 -14.59
C LEU A 72 -1.97 -6.02 -15.76
N ALA A 73 -2.44 -5.84 -17.00
CA ALA A 73 -1.60 -5.93 -18.20
C ALA A 73 -0.60 -4.75 -18.31
N GLU A 74 -0.97 -3.55 -17.87
CA GLU A 74 -0.10 -2.37 -17.91
C GLU A 74 0.97 -2.37 -16.81
N MET A 75 0.71 -3.01 -15.67
CA MET A 75 1.62 -3.02 -14.52
C MET A 75 3.05 -3.54 -14.83
N PRO A 76 3.25 -4.68 -15.52
CA PRO A 76 4.59 -5.13 -15.91
C PRO A 76 5.35 -4.11 -16.76
N HIS A 77 4.64 -3.38 -17.64
CA HIS A 77 5.25 -2.32 -18.46
C HIS A 77 5.69 -1.13 -17.59
N VAL A 78 4.84 -0.70 -16.66
CA VAL A 78 5.21 0.35 -15.70
C VAL A 78 6.39 -0.07 -14.84
N ARG A 79 6.39 -1.30 -14.33
CA ARG A 79 7.50 -1.84 -13.54
C ARG A 79 8.81 -1.85 -14.33
N LYS A 80 8.77 -2.26 -15.59
CA LYS A 80 9.93 -2.22 -16.49
C LYS A 80 10.45 -0.81 -16.65
N ASP A 81 9.56 0.15 -16.91
CA ASP A 81 9.93 1.55 -17.14
C ASP A 81 10.49 2.24 -15.90
N LEU A 82 10.21 1.70 -14.71
CA LEU A 82 10.79 2.10 -13.43
C LEU A 82 12.05 1.31 -13.04
N GLY A 83 12.63 0.50 -13.94
CA GLY A 83 13.87 -0.21 -13.65
C GLY A 83 13.68 -1.47 -12.79
N TYR A 84 12.55 -2.16 -12.95
CA TYR A 84 12.23 -3.43 -12.30
C TYR A 84 12.34 -3.44 -10.76
N PRO A 85 11.73 -2.49 -10.03
CA PRO A 85 11.65 -2.60 -8.58
C PRO A 85 10.95 -3.91 -8.17
N PRO A 86 11.34 -4.53 -7.04
CA PRO A 86 10.53 -5.56 -6.40
C PRO A 86 9.14 -4.99 -6.10
N LEU A 87 8.08 -5.76 -6.36
CA LEU A 87 6.70 -5.33 -6.08
C LEU A 87 6.36 -5.66 -4.63
N VAL A 88 6.70 -4.75 -3.72
CA VAL A 88 6.35 -4.78 -2.29
C VAL A 88 5.89 -3.38 -1.87
N THR A 89 5.26 -3.21 -0.72
CA THR A 89 4.94 -1.85 -0.25
C THR A 89 6.24 -1.06 -0.02
N PRO A 90 6.38 0.18 -0.57
CA PRO A 90 5.38 0.97 -1.30
C PRO A 90 5.41 0.88 -2.83
N THR A 91 6.43 0.26 -3.44
CA THR A 91 6.63 0.20 -4.90
C THR A 91 5.49 -0.52 -5.63
N SER A 92 4.86 -1.51 -4.99
CA SER A 92 3.72 -2.24 -5.55
C SER A 92 2.53 -1.30 -5.80
N GLN A 93 2.13 -0.52 -4.80
CA GLN A 93 1.04 0.45 -4.91
C GLN A 93 1.37 1.55 -5.91
N MET A 94 2.63 2.01 -5.95
CA MET A 94 3.09 3.02 -6.91
C MET A 94 2.94 2.54 -8.36
N VAL A 95 3.40 1.31 -8.66
CA VAL A 95 3.25 0.70 -9.99
C VAL A 95 1.77 0.52 -10.33
N GLY A 96 0.96 0.02 -9.40
CA GLY A 96 -0.47 -0.17 -9.60
C GLY A 96 -1.23 1.14 -9.86
N ALA A 97 -0.98 2.17 -9.07
CA ALA A 97 -1.60 3.48 -9.22
C ALA A 97 -1.23 4.14 -10.55
N GLN A 98 0.05 4.08 -10.94
CA GLN A 98 0.49 4.62 -12.22
C GLN A 98 -0.07 3.83 -13.41
N ALA A 99 -0.17 2.50 -13.32
CA ALA A 99 -0.82 1.67 -14.33
C ALA A 99 -2.31 2.01 -14.47
N ALA A 100 -3.02 2.19 -13.35
CA ALA A 100 -4.40 2.64 -13.34
C ALA A 100 -4.57 4.01 -14.02
N LEU A 101 -3.69 4.99 -13.73
CA LEU A 101 -3.69 6.28 -14.42
C LEU A 101 -3.46 6.14 -15.93
N ASN A 102 -2.52 5.30 -16.35
CA ASN A 102 -2.24 5.07 -17.77
C ASN A 102 -3.47 4.53 -18.50
N VAL A 103 -4.16 3.55 -17.91
CA VAL A 103 -5.38 2.94 -18.47
C VAL A 103 -6.55 3.91 -18.46
N MET A 104 -6.76 4.64 -17.36
CA MET A 104 -7.87 5.58 -17.22
C MET A 104 -7.76 6.77 -18.18
N THR A 105 -6.54 7.27 -18.41
CA THR A 105 -6.28 8.37 -19.35
C THR A 105 -6.16 7.91 -20.80
N GLY A 106 -6.04 6.59 -21.05
CA GLY A 106 -5.79 6.01 -22.37
C GLY A 106 -4.43 6.35 -22.97
N LYS A 107 -3.52 6.97 -22.20
CA LYS A 107 -2.20 7.41 -22.65
C LYS A 107 -1.17 7.25 -21.54
N ARG A 108 -0.16 6.41 -21.78
CA ARG A 108 0.94 6.16 -20.84
C ARG A 108 1.61 7.47 -20.41
N TYR A 109 1.72 7.65 -19.10
CA TYR A 109 2.41 8.77 -18.46
C TYR A 109 1.97 10.16 -18.97
N SER A 110 0.70 10.30 -19.38
CA SER A 110 0.06 11.60 -19.60
C SER A 110 -0.09 12.37 -18.29
N VAL A 111 -0.41 11.62 -17.22
CA VAL A 111 -0.36 12.05 -15.83
C VAL A 111 0.61 11.12 -15.09
N VAL A 112 1.56 11.69 -14.36
CA VAL A 112 2.51 10.94 -13.54
C VAL A 112 2.19 11.17 -12.07
N ALA A 113 1.93 10.10 -11.33
CA ALA A 113 1.66 10.14 -9.89
C ALA A 113 2.86 10.71 -9.13
N MET A 114 2.61 11.40 -8.01
CA MET A 114 3.66 12.07 -7.25
C MET A 114 4.68 11.06 -6.69
N GLU A 115 4.21 9.91 -6.22
CA GLU A 115 5.03 8.81 -5.72
C GLU A 115 5.95 8.27 -6.83
N THR A 116 5.43 8.16 -8.06
CA THR A 116 6.23 7.74 -9.22
C THR A 116 7.29 8.78 -9.58
N ARG A 117 6.94 10.08 -9.51
CA ARG A 117 7.92 11.16 -9.70
C ARG A 117 9.03 11.09 -8.65
N ASN A 118 8.66 10.95 -7.38
CA ASN A 118 9.58 10.84 -6.26
C ASN A 118 10.51 9.63 -6.41
N TYR A 119 10.00 8.49 -6.89
CA TYR A 119 10.81 7.32 -7.22
C TYR A 119 11.85 7.62 -8.30
N VAL A 120 11.45 8.22 -9.42
CA VAL A 120 12.37 8.59 -10.49
C VAL A 120 13.38 9.64 -10.04
N MET A 121 13.04 10.49 -9.07
CA MET A 121 13.95 11.45 -8.43
C MET A 121 14.95 10.79 -7.46
N GLY A 122 14.85 9.49 -7.19
CA GLY A 122 15.71 8.75 -6.26
C GLY A 122 15.27 8.82 -4.79
N LEU A 123 14.09 9.40 -4.49
CA LEU A 123 13.62 9.61 -3.10
C LEU A 123 13.19 8.32 -2.38
N TYR A 124 13.12 7.19 -3.09
CA TYR A 124 12.90 5.86 -2.52
C TYR A 124 14.17 4.98 -2.52
N GLY A 125 15.32 5.56 -2.90
CA GLY A 125 16.57 4.84 -3.10
C GLY A 125 16.88 4.59 -4.58
N GLU A 126 17.87 3.75 -4.82
CA GLU A 126 18.33 3.41 -6.16
C GLU A 126 17.46 2.33 -6.81
N ALA A 127 17.06 2.55 -8.06
CA ALA A 127 16.34 1.55 -8.84
C ALA A 127 17.29 0.38 -9.20
N PRO A 128 16.86 -0.90 -9.12
CA PRO A 128 17.73 -2.04 -9.42
C PRO A 128 18.21 -2.07 -10.88
N GLY A 129 17.40 -1.56 -11.79
CA GLY A 129 17.72 -1.40 -13.21
C GLY A 129 17.53 0.02 -13.68
N SER A 130 17.82 0.26 -14.96
CA SER A 130 17.66 1.59 -15.56
C SER A 130 16.20 1.98 -15.68
N VAL A 131 15.85 3.14 -15.11
CA VAL A 131 14.59 3.83 -15.40
C VAL A 131 14.58 4.24 -16.87
N SER A 132 13.45 4.03 -17.55
CA SER A 132 13.28 4.37 -18.97
C SER A 132 13.56 5.85 -19.27
N GLU A 133 14.10 6.13 -20.45
CA GLU A 133 14.39 7.51 -20.87
C GLU A 133 13.11 8.37 -20.91
N GLU A 134 11.95 7.82 -21.32
CA GLU A 134 10.69 8.56 -21.28
C GLU A 134 10.36 9.07 -19.87
N MET A 135 10.52 8.21 -18.85
CA MET A 135 10.25 8.59 -17.46
C MET A 135 11.29 9.58 -16.93
N ARG A 136 12.57 9.40 -17.28
CA ARG A 136 13.63 10.33 -16.92
C ARG A 136 13.37 11.72 -17.51
N GLU A 137 13.07 11.82 -18.80
CA GLU A 137 12.77 13.07 -19.48
C GLU A 137 11.53 13.76 -18.89
N LYS A 138 10.43 13.02 -18.68
CA LYS A 138 9.18 13.57 -18.15
C LYS A 138 9.29 14.08 -16.72
N VAL A 139 10.05 13.41 -15.86
CA VAL A 139 10.13 13.73 -14.44
C VAL A 139 11.30 14.66 -14.13
N LEU A 140 12.48 14.36 -14.65
CA LEU A 140 13.71 15.05 -14.29
C LEU A 140 13.99 16.24 -15.21
N GLY A 141 13.56 16.16 -16.48
CA GLY A 141 13.95 17.13 -17.51
C GLY A 141 15.47 17.22 -17.61
N LYS A 142 16.05 18.34 -17.17
CA LYS A 142 17.51 18.57 -17.12
C LYS A 142 18.17 18.26 -15.78
N LYS A 143 17.40 17.84 -14.78
CA LYS A 143 17.91 17.54 -13.43
C LYS A 143 18.45 16.11 -13.36
N SER A 144 19.31 15.86 -12.38
CA SER A 144 19.72 14.50 -12.01
C SER A 144 18.93 14.03 -10.80
N PRO A 145 18.65 12.71 -10.67
CA PRO A 145 18.08 12.16 -9.45
C PRO A 145 19.11 12.28 -8.31
N ILE A 146 18.64 12.22 -7.06
CA ILE A 146 19.54 12.10 -5.92
C ILE A 146 20.24 10.74 -5.94
N THR A 147 21.47 10.70 -5.42
CA THR A 147 22.27 9.47 -5.33
C THR A 147 22.68 9.11 -3.90
N CYS A 148 22.34 9.97 -2.92
CA CYS A 148 22.53 9.68 -1.50
C CYS A 148 21.32 8.92 -0.94
N ARG A 149 21.44 8.46 0.32
CA ARG A 149 20.30 7.89 1.04
C ARG A 149 19.27 9.01 1.26
N PRO A 150 18.00 8.86 0.83
CA PRO A 150 17.02 9.96 0.85
C PRO A 150 16.82 10.60 2.23
N ALA A 151 16.92 9.80 3.29
CA ALA A 151 16.80 10.25 4.67
C ALA A 151 17.94 11.18 5.13
N ASP A 152 19.08 11.23 4.42
CA ASP A 152 20.15 12.20 4.69
C ASP A 152 19.75 13.64 4.36
N LEU A 153 18.70 13.82 3.54
CA LEU A 153 18.15 15.13 3.17
C LEU A 153 17.05 15.60 4.11
N LEU A 154 16.62 14.75 5.06
CA LEU A 154 15.54 15.06 6.00
C LEU A 154 16.11 15.70 7.26
N LYS A 155 15.43 16.74 7.76
CA LYS A 155 15.69 17.29 9.09
C LYS A 155 15.07 16.38 10.17
N PRO A 156 15.61 16.35 11.40
CA PRO A 156 14.95 15.67 12.51
C PRO A 156 13.50 16.16 12.69
N GLY A 157 12.53 15.25 12.65
CA GLY A 157 11.11 15.58 12.61
C GLY A 157 10.37 15.51 13.95
N LEU A 158 10.95 14.87 14.97
CA LEU A 158 10.21 14.54 16.21
C LEU A 158 9.78 15.78 16.99
N GLU A 159 10.67 16.76 17.17
CA GLU A 159 10.32 18.01 17.87
C GLU A 159 9.31 18.86 17.12
N ALA A 160 9.35 18.83 15.77
CA ALA A 160 8.34 19.48 14.95
C ALA A 160 6.98 18.79 15.13
N ALA A 161 6.93 17.46 15.06
CA ALA A 161 5.72 16.67 15.28
C ALA A 161 5.12 16.92 16.68
N ARG A 162 5.95 16.98 17.73
CA ARG A 162 5.51 17.31 19.10
C ARG A 162 4.86 18.68 19.16
N LYS A 163 5.50 19.68 18.56
CA LYS A 163 5.00 21.06 18.54
C LYS A 163 3.68 21.17 17.76
N GLU A 164 3.57 20.49 16.63
CA GLU A 164 2.38 20.54 15.78
C GLU A 164 1.20 19.73 16.35
N ALA A 165 1.47 18.59 16.98
CA ALA A 165 0.44 17.81 17.68
C ALA A 165 -0.10 18.59 18.89
N GLY A 166 0.77 19.33 19.58
CA GLY A 166 0.39 20.17 20.72
C GLY A 166 -0.37 19.39 21.78
N ASP A 167 -1.43 19.99 22.31
CA ASP A 167 -2.24 19.40 23.39
C ASP A 167 -3.10 18.20 22.94
N LEU A 168 -3.16 17.89 21.64
CA LEU A 168 -3.85 16.69 21.15
C LEU A 168 -3.09 15.40 21.51
N ALA A 169 -1.76 15.49 21.63
CA ALA A 169 -0.92 14.37 22.03
C ALA A 169 -0.83 14.27 23.55
N ARG A 170 -1.16 13.09 24.10
CA ARG A 170 -1.15 12.80 25.54
C ARG A 170 0.05 11.96 25.97
N SER A 171 0.80 11.42 25.00
CA SER A 171 2.00 10.60 25.24
C SER A 171 2.96 10.67 24.05
N GLU A 172 4.14 10.05 24.19
CA GLU A 172 5.12 9.93 23.10
C GLU A 172 4.56 9.12 21.92
N GLU A 173 3.73 8.12 22.19
CA GLU A 173 3.07 7.31 21.15
C GLU A 173 2.10 8.14 20.31
N ASP A 174 1.43 9.14 20.90
CA ASP A 174 0.61 10.08 20.13
C ASP A 174 1.49 10.99 19.26
N VAL A 175 2.63 11.45 19.77
CA VAL A 175 3.60 12.23 18.98
C VAL A 175 4.12 11.41 17.80
N LEU A 176 4.43 10.13 18.01
CA LEU A 176 4.84 9.21 16.94
C LEU A 176 3.71 8.93 15.94
N THR A 177 2.49 8.75 16.43
CA THR A 177 1.31 8.57 15.57
C THR A 177 1.09 9.79 14.68
N TYR A 178 1.24 10.99 15.24
CA TYR A 178 1.21 12.24 14.49
C TYR A 178 2.36 12.32 13.48
N ALA A 179 3.58 11.97 13.87
CA ALA A 179 4.74 12.00 12.98
C ALA A 179 4.58 11.08 11.76
N LEU A 180 3.90 9.94 11.92
CA LEU A 180 3.63 9.00 10.83
C LEU A 180 2.47 9.45 9.93
N PHE A 181 1.39 9.96 10.52
CA PHE A 181 0.15 10.30 9.80
C PHE A 181 -0.52 11.58 10.33
N PRO A 182 0.03 12.79 10.09
CA PRO A 182 -0.40 14.02 10.77
C PRO A 182 -1.91 14.31 10.70
N GLU A 183 -2.49 14.24 9.50
CA GLU A 183 -3.91 14.57 9.29
C GLU A 183 -4.84 13.51 9.89
N ILE A 184 -4.54 12.21 9.68
CA ILE A 184 -5.32 11.09 10.23
C ILE A 184 -5.22 11.09 11.76
N ALA A 185 -4.04 11.38 12.31
CA ALA A 185 -3.81 11.44 13.75
C ALA A 185 -4.63 12.54 14.41
N LYS A 186 -4.70 13.75 13.81
CA LYS A 186 -5.54 14.84 14.34
C LYS A 186 -7.01 14.43 14.43
N GLU A 187 -7.54 13.84 13.36
CA GLU A 187 -8.93 13.36 13.35
C GLU A 187 -9.16 12.27 14.41
N PHE A 188 -8.23 11.33 14.52
CA PHE A 188 -8.27 10.25 15.51
C PHE A 188 -8.24 10.78 16.96
N PHE A 189 -7.32 11.71 17.28
CA PHE A 189 -7.21 12.30 18.61
C PHE A 189 -8.48 13.07 18.98
N GLN A 190 -9.04 13.85 18.06
CA GLN A 190 -10.30 14.55 18.28
C GLN A 190 -11.48 13.58 18.49
N ALA A 191 -11.51 12.46 17.78
CA ALA A 191 -12.53 11.44 17.95
C ALA A 191 -12.42 10.75 19.32
N ARG A 192 -11.20 10.36 19.73
CA ARG A 192 -10.89 9.81 21.06
C ARG A 192 -11.35 10.76 22.16
N ASP A 193 -11.04 12.04 22.03
CA ASP A 193 -11.35 13.05 23.04
C ASP A 193 -12.86 13.31 23.18
N LYS A 194 -13.62 13.07 22.12
CA LYS A 194 -15.09 13.09 22.11
C LYS A 194 -15.73 11.76 22.55
N GLY A 195 -14.93 10.77 22.95
CA GLY A 195 -15.40 9.41 23.27
C GLY A 195 -15.98 8.66 22.06
N ARG A 196 -15.69 9.13 20.84
CA ARG A 196 -16.16 8.53 19.57
C ARG A 196 -15.10 7.62 18.99
N VAL A 197 -14.66 6.62 19.76
CA VAL A 197 -13.84 5.56 19.19
C VAL A 197 -14.76 4.79 18.23
N ALA A 198 -14.46 4.80 16.93
CA ALA A 198 -15.25 4.05 15.96
C ALA A 198 -15.36 2.60 16.44
N GLU A 199 -16.58 2.09 16.59
CA GLU A 199 -16.75 0.66 16.78
C GLU A 199 -16.13 -0.05 15.57
N PRO A 200 -15.30 -1.09 15.77
CA PRO A 200 -14.83 -1.89 14.66
C PRO A 200 -16.08 -2.41 13.96
N VAL A 201 -16.23 -2.05 12.68
CA VAL A 201 -17.44 -2.24 11.86
C VAL A 201 -18.20 -3.49 12.29
N ALA A 202 -19.19 -3.30 13.16
CA ALA A 202 -20.10 -4.37 13.53
C ALA A 202 -21.10 -4.41 12.38
N ALA A 203 -20.78 -5.19 11.34
CA ALA A 203 -21.77 -5.56 10.36
C ALA A 203 -22.94 -6.17 11.14
N ALA A 204 -24.07 -5.45 11.15
CA ALA A 204 -25.30 -5.88 11.77
C ALA A 204 -25.65 -7.27 11.22
N VAL A 205 -25.55 -8.28 12.07
CA VAL A 205 -26.11 -9.60 11.79
C VAL A 205 -27.57 -9.53 12.23
N HIS A 206 -28.45 -9.27 11.28
CA HIS A 206 -29.86 -9.65 11.37
C HIS A 206 -30.11 -10.82 10.41
#